data_AF-A0A351CJ21-F1
#
_entry.id   AF-A0A351CJ21-F1
#
_cell.length_a   1.000
_cell.length_b   1.000
_cell.length_c   1.000
_cell.angle_alpha   90.00
_cell.angle_beta   90.00
_cell.angle_gamma   90.00
#
_symmetry.space_group_name_H-M   'P 1'
#
loop_
_entity.id
_entity.type
_entity.pdbx_description
1 polymer ?
#
loop_
_entity_poly.entity_id
_entity_poly.type
_entity_poly.pdbx_seq_one_letter_code
_entity_poly.pdbx_strand_id
1 'polypeptide(L)' 'MGKHDVVVFKPYPFRVGEKLNIEEGPRRGDWEVIGISEHKVKLRCPVSFREFEWSRFCYFVEERKGAIWPQ' A
#
# COMPACT_ATOMS: atom_id res chain seq x y z
N MET A 1 23.83 -10.41 15.70
CA MET A 1 23.36 -9.11 15.20
C MET A 1 24.53 -8.42 14.52
N GLY A 2 24.40 -8.13 13.22
CA GLY A 2 25.41 -7.45 12.41
C GLY A 2 24.82 -6.24 11.69
N LYS A 3 25.67 -5.40 11.10
CA LYS A 3 25.22 -4.30 10.23
C LYS A 3 25.09 -4.82 8.80
N HIS A 4 23.91 -4.63 8.22
CA HIS A 4 23.58 -5.06 6.85
C HIS A 4 22.79 -3.97 6.15
N ASP A 5 22.84 -3.96 4.82
CA ASP A 5 21.92 -3.17 4.01
C ASP A 5 20.59 -3.93 3.95
N VAL A 6 19.51 -3.29 4.39
CA VAL A 6 18.20 -3.93 4.59
C VAL A 6 17.13 -3.15 3.84
N VAL A 7 16.29 -3.86 3.09
CA VAL A 7 15.09 -3.30 2.46
C VAL A 7 13.91 -3.45 3.40
N VAL A 8 13.26 -2.34 3.76
CA VAL A 8 12.13 -2.30 4.68
C VAL A 8 10.85 -1.99 3.92
N PHE A 9 9.85 -2.86 4.10
CA PHE A 9 8.51 -2.69 3.56
C PHE A 9 7.56 -2.23 4.65
N LYS A 10 6.85 -1.12 4.43
CA LYS A 10 5.81 -0.63 5.34
C LYS A 10 4.49 -0.49 4.60
N PRO A 11 3.35 -0.94 5.16
CA PRO A 11 2.06 -0.73 4.52
C PRO A 11 1.84 0.75 4.22
N TYR A 12 1.32 1.04 3.03
CA TYR A 12 0.94 2.41 2.67
C TYR A 12 -0.20 2.89 3.59
N PRO A 13 -0.06 4.05 4.24
CA PRO A 13 -1.02 4.59 5.19
C PRO A 13 -2.15 5.30 4.45
N PHE A 14 -3.02 4.51 3.80
CA PHE A 14 -4.19 5.02 3.09
C PHE A 14 -5.01 5.98 3.95
N ARG A 15 -5.71 6.91 3.29
CA ARG A 15 -6.68 7.81 3.93
C ARG A 15 -8.00 7.78 3.18
N VAL A 16 -9.13 7.78 3.91
CA VAL A 16 -10.45 7.89 3.27
C VAL A 16 -10.53 9.22 2.50
N GLY A 17 -11.05 9.17 1.28
CA GLY A 17 -11.11 10.28 0.32
C GLY A 17 -9.86 10.42 -0.57
N GLU A 18 -8.82 9.63 -0.33
CA GLU A 18 -7.60 9.65 -1.15
C GLU A 18 -7.87 9.07 -2.55
N LYS A 19 -7.28 9.71 -3.57
CA LYS A 19 -7.32 9.27 -4.96
C LYS A 19 -6.01 8.59 -5.31
N LEU A 20 -6.09 7.38 -5.82
CA LEU A 20 -4.96 6.54 -6.17
C LEU A 20 -4.95 6.36 -7.69
N ASN A 21 -3.76 6.37 -8.26
CA ASN A 21 -3.50 5.84 -9.59
C ASN A 21 -2.50 4.68 -9.43
N ILE A 22 -2.91 3.49 -9.84
CA ILE A 22 -2.06 2.30 -9.84
C ILE A 22 -1.65 2.03 -11.28
N GLU A 23 -0.35 2.15 -11.59
CA GLU A 23 0.13 2.08 -12.97
C GLU A 23 0.25 0.64 -13.51
N GLU A 24 0.52 -0.34 -12.64
CA GLU A 24 0.81 -1.72 -13.04
C GLU A 24 0.08 -2.78 -12.18
N GLY A 25 0.04 -4.02 -12.69
CA GLY A 25 -0.53 -5.17 -12.00
C GLY A 25 -2.06 -5.32 -12.12
N PRO A 26 -2.65 -6.32 -11.44
CA PRO A 26 -4.06 -6.69 -11.61
C PRO A 26 -5.06 -5.66 -11.08
N ARG A 27 -4.59 -4.65 -10.33
CA ARG A 27 -5.40 -3.56 -9.76
C ARG A 27 -5.13 -2.22 -10.45
N ARG A 28 -4.45 -2.24 -11.60
CA ARG A 28 -4.15 -1.05 -12.40
C ARG A 28 -5.40 -0.21 -12.63
N GLY A 29 -5.26 1.11 -12.50
CA GLY A 29 -6.31 2.08 -12.76
C GLY A 29 -6.49 3.09 -11.63
N ASP A 30 -7.52 3.91 -11.77
CA ASP A 30 -7.88 4.96 -10.82
C ASP A 30 -8.84 4.44 -9.76
N TRP A 31 -8.60 4.85 -8.52
CA TRP A 31 -9.37 4.43 -7.35
C TRP A 31 -9.56 5.58 -6.36
N GLU A 32 -10.67 5.54 -5.64
CA GLU A 32 -10.90 6.37 -4.46
C GLU A 32 -10.99 5.49 -3.23
N VAL A 33 -10.27 5.84 -2.17
CA VAL A 33 -10.35 5.16 -0.89
C VAL A 33 -11.65 5.56 -0.17
N ILE A 34 -12.55 4.61 0.02
CA ILE A 34 -13.86 4.86 0.66
C ILE A 34 -13.99 4.21 2.05
N GLY A 35 -13.02 3.38 2.45
CA GLY A 35 -13.00 2.77 3.77
C GLY A 35 -11.67 2.08 4.06
N ILE A 36 -11.30 2.00 5.34
CA ILE A 36 -10.07 1.37 5.79
C ILE A 36 -10.36 0.60 7.08
N SER A 37 -9.90 -0.65 7.14
CA SER A 37 -9.86 -1.44 8.37
C SER A 37 -8.42 -1.84 8.69
N GLU A 38 -8.19 -2.57 9.77
CA GLU A 38 -6.86 -2.99 10.21
C GLU A 38 -6.05 -3.67 9.08
N HIS A 39 -6.69 -4.55 8.30
CA HIS A 39 -6.03 -5.33 7.26
C HIS A 39 -6.57 -5.09 5.85
N LYS A 40 -7.67 -4.34 5.70
CA LYS A 40 -8.33 -4.11 4.42
C LYS A 40 -8.36 -2.63 4.03
N VAL A 41 -8.47 -2.40 2.73
CA VAL A 41 -8.82 -1.11 2.13
C VAL A 41 -10.01 -1.33 1.20
N LYS A 42 -11.00 -0.46 1.31
CA LYS A 42 -12.18 -0.42 0.44
C LYS A 42 -11.99 0.69 -0.58
N LEU A 43 -12.01 0.33 -1.85
CA LEU A 43 -11.78 1.22 -2.98
C LEU A 43 -13.02 1.29 -3.86
N ARG A 44 -13.25 2.46 -4.46
CA ARG A 44 -14.30 2.69 -5.45
C ARG A 44 -13.67 3.09 -6.77
N CYS A 45 -14.06 2.43 -7.86
CA CYS A 45 -13.71 2.89 -9.20
C CYS A 45 -14.50 4.17 -9.52
N PRO A 46 -13.86 5.28 -9.92
CA PRO A 46 -14.55 6.55 -10.17
C PRO A 46 -15.40 6.53 -11.46
N VAL A 47 -15.17 5.56 -12.35
CA VAL A 47 -15.90 5.45 -13.63
C VAL A 47 -17.12 4.55 -13.48
N SER A 48 -16.95 3.35 -12.94
CA SER A 48 -18.02 2.36 -12.86
C SER A 48 -18.75 2.36 -11.52
N PHE A 49 -18.28 3.16 -10.55
CA PHE A 49 -18.77 3.20 -9.16
C PHE A 49 -18.73 1.85 -8.42
N ARG A 50 -18.03 0.85 -8.98
CA ARG A 50 -17.90 -0.47 -8.34
C ARG A 50 -16.98 -0.35 -7.14
N GLU A 51 -17.42 -0.97 -6.05
CA GLU A 51 -16.67 -1.03 -4.80
C GLU A 51 -16.01 -2.38 -4.63
N PHE A 52 -14.79 -2.36 -4.13
CA PHE A 52 -14.02 -3.56 -3.83
C PHE A 52 -13.33 -3.41 -2.48
N GLU A 53 -13.26 -4.51 -1.73
CA GLU A 53 -12.50 -4.57 -0.50
C GLU A 53 -11.35 -5.56 -0.65
N TRP A 54 -10.12 -5.10 -0.45
CA TRP A 54 -8.91 -5.88 -0.64
C TRP A 54 -8.01 -5.83 0.60
N SER A 55 -7.20 -6.87 0.80
CA SER A 55 -6.08 -6.79 1.74
C SER A 55 -5.15 -5.65 1.34
N ARG A 56 -4.64 -4.87 2.31
CA ARG A 56 -3.67 -3.79 2.03
C ARG A 56 -2.52 -4.34 1.21
N PHE A 57 -2.27 -3.75 0.04
CA PHE A 57 -1.36 -4.28 -0.98
C PHE A 57 -0.32 -3.26 -1.46
N CYS A 58 -0.49 -1.98 -1.15
CA CYS A 58 0.53 -0.96 -1.41
C CYS A 58 1.48 -0.88 -0.21
N TYR A 59 2.78 -0.85 -0.48
CA TYR A 59 3.82 -0.74 0.53
C TYR A 59 4.84 0.31 0.10
N PHE A 60 5.28 1.13 1.06
CA PHE A 60 6.50 1.91 0.90
C PHE A 60 7.71 0.99 1.05
N VAL A 61 8.69 1.21 0.19
CA VAL A 61 9.97 0.50 0.19
C VAL A 61 11.07 1.50 0.48
N GLU A 62 11.90 1.19 1.48
CA GLU A 62 13.05 2.01 1.86
C GLU A 62 14.28 1.09 2.00
N GLU A 63 15.38 1.45 1.35
CA GLU A 63 16.68 0.81 1.56
C GLU A 63 17.41 1.52 2.70
N ARG A 64 17.79 0.76 3.74
CA ARG A 64 18.52 1.25 4.90
C ARG A 64 19.91 0.66 4.93
N LYS A 65 20.92 1.52 4.85
CA LYS A 65 22.33 1.08 4.87
C LYS A 65 22.84 0.86 6.29
N GLY A 66 23.58 -0.23 6.50
CA GLY A 66 24.23 -0.55 7.76
C GLY A 66 23.29 -0.71 8.97
N ALA A 67 22.04 -1.11 8.75
CA ALA A 67 21.06 -1.38 9.79
C ALA A 67 21.42 -2.66 10.58
N ILE A 68 21.09 -2.69 11.89
CA ILE A 68 21.30 -3.90 12.69
C ILE A 68 20.27 -4.96 12.28
N TRP A 69 20.73 -6.17 12.00
CA TRP A 69 19.87 -7.30 11.65
C TRP A 69 20.35 -8.62 12.31
N PRO A 70 19.46 -9.53 12.75
CA PRO A 70 18.00 -9.31 12.91
C PRO A 70 17.72 -8.24 13.97
N GLN A 71 16.50 -7.68 13.92
CA GLN A 71 15.96 -6.80 14.98
C GLN A 71 15.23 -7.66 16.01
#